data_AF-A0AAW4L0K1-F1
#
_entry.id   AF-A0AAW4L0K1-F1
#
_cell.length_a   1.000
_cell.length_b   1.000
_cell.length_c   1.000
_cell.angle_alpha   90.00
_cell.angle_beta   90.00
_cell.angle_gamma   90.00
#
_symmetry.space_group_name_H-M   'P 1'
#
loop_
_entity.id
_entity.type
_entity.pdbx_description
1 polymer ?
#
loop_
_entity_poly.entity_id
_entity_poly.type
_entity_poly.pdbx_seq_one_letter_code
_entity_poly.pdbx_strand_id
1 'polypeptide(L)'
;KLFNEMVQENGKVKQGSLARIEPEGKVTRMWEAIETYMERKQPLIIIAGADYGQGSSRDWAAKGVRLAGVEAIAAEGFERIHRTNLVGMGVLPL
;
A
#
# COMPACT_ATOMS: atom_id res chain seq x y z
N LYS A 1 -5.04 2.71 -13.02
CA LYS A 1 -3.96 1.74 -13.35
C LYS A 1 -3.19 1.46 -12.07
N LEU A 2 -2.63 0.27 -11.88
CA LEU A 2 -1.87 -0.08 -10.67
C LEU A 2 -0.38 -0.15 -11.02
N PHE A 3 0.43 0.58 -10.25
CA PHE A 3 1.87 0.66 -10.39
C PHE A 3 2.50 0.55 -9.00
N ASN A 4 3.58 -0.21 -8.90
CA ASN A 4 4.40 -0.31 -7.71
C ASN A 4 5.85 -0.10 -8.15
N GLU A 5 6.50 0.97 -7.67
CA GLU A 5 7.83 1.37 -8.11
C GLU A 5 8.93 0.35 -7.80
N MET A 6 8.67 -0.56 -6.85
CA MET A 6 9.57 -1.69 -6.55
C MET A 6 9.55 -2.78 -7.64
N VAL A 7 8.53 -2.79 -8.51
CA VAL A 7 8.35 -3.82 -9.54
C VAL A 7 8.67 -3.24 -10.92
N GLN A 8 9.90 -3.48 -11.38
CA GLN A 8 10.41 -2.95 -12.64
C GLN A 8 10.79 -4.07 -13.63
N GLU A 9 10.62 -3.80 -14.91
CA GLU A 9 11.02 -4.65 -16.03
C GLU A 9 11.73 -3.76 -17.06
N ASN A 10 13.02 -4.00 -17.31
CA ASN A 10 13.86 -3.19 -18.21
C ASN A 10 13.85 -1.67 -17.90
N GLY A 11 13.91 -1.31 -16.61
CA GLY A 11 13.93 0.08 -16.15
C GLY A 11 12.58 0.81 -16.24
N LYS A 12 11.49 0.10 -16.55
CA LYS A 12 10.13 0.65 -16.51
C LYS A 12 9.30 -0.05 -15.45
N VAL A 13 8.45 0.70 -14.76
CA VAL A 13 7.52 0.12 -13.78
C VAL A 13 6.52 -0.77 -14.50
N LYS A 14 6.41 -2.02 -14.06
CA LYS A 14 5.48 -2.99 -14.64
C LYS A 14 4.08 -2.73 -14.10
N GLN A 15 3.13 -2.51 -14.99
CA GLN A 15 1.72 -2.32 -14.60
C GLN A 15 1.13 -3.64 -14.08
N GLY A 16 0.44 -3.59 -12.94
CA GLY A 16 -0.29 -4.74 -12.41
C GLY A 16 -0.50 -4.67 -10.90
N SER A 17 -1.32 -5.58 -10.38
CA SER A 17 -1.45 -5.81 -8.94
C SER A 17 -0.27 -6.67 -8.46
N LEU A 18 0.92 -6.08 -8.49
CA LEU A 18 2.20 -6.74 -8.22
C LEU A 18 2.93 -6.07 -7.05
N ALA A 19 3.69 -6.87 -6.32
CA ALA A 19 4.59 -6.41 -5.27
C ALA A 19 5.88 -7.23 -5.29
N ARG A 20 6.93 -6.70 -4.65
CA ARG A 20 8.21 -7.39 -4.44
C ARG A 20 8.34 -7.71 -2.95
N ILE A 21 8.57 -8.97 -2.62
CA ILE A 21 8.85 -9.40 -1.25
C ILE A 21 10.34 -9.18 -0.99
N GLU A 22 10.65 -8.51 0.12
CA GLU A 22 12.00 -8.27 0.60
C GLU A 22 12.31 -9.18 1.80
N PRO A 23 13.56 -9.63 1.98
CA PRO A 23 14.74 -9.28 1.19
C PRO A 23 14.95 -10.14 -0.07
N GLU A 24 14.04 -11.08 -0.38
CA GLU A 24 14.24 -12.07 -1.45
C GLU A 24 14.20 -11.47 -2.87
N GLY A 25 13.69 -10.25 -3.02
CA GLY A 25 13.49 -9.61 -4.33
C GLY A 25 12.43 -10.30 -5.19
N LYS A 26 11.62 -11.20 -4.63
CA LYS A 26 10.64 -12.00 -5.38
C LYS A 26 9.43 -11.17 -5.77
N VAL A 27 9.19 -11.01 -7.07
CA VAL A 27 7.97 -10.38 -7.60
C VAL A 27 6.81 -11.38 -7.60
N THR A 28 5.67 -10.94 -7.09
CA THR A 28 4.49 -11.77 -6.79
C THR A 28 3.23 -10.94 -6.93
N ARG A 29 2.04 -11.55 -6.88
CA ARG A 29 0.79 -10.79 -6.80
C ARG A 29 0.70 -10.07 -5.45
N MET A 30 0.01 -8.94 -5.42
CA MET A 30 -0.13 -8.13 -4.20
C MET A 30 -0.69 -8.95 -3.02
N TRP A 31 -1.69 -9.82 -3.26
CA TRP A 31 -2.31 -10.63 -2.21
C TRP A 31 -1.34 -11.66 -1.62
N GLU A 32 -0.53 -12.31 -2.44
CA GLU A 32 0.51 -13.27 -2.01
C GLU A 32 1.58 -12.55 -1.17
N ALA A 33 1.95 -11.31 -1.53
CA ALA A 33 2.87 -10.50 -0.73
C ALA A 33 2.26 -10.13 0.62
N ILE A 34 0.99 -9.73 0.66
CA ILE A 34 0.27 -9.43 1.91
C ILE A 34 0.25 -10.67 2.81
N GLU A 35 -0.16 -11.83 2.30
CA GLU A 35 -0.16 -13.10 3.05
C GLU A 35 1.23 -13.43 3.60
N THR A 36 2.27 -13.27 2.78
CA THR A 36 3.66 -13.51 3.20
C THR A 36 4.04 -12.62 4.39
N TYR A 37 3.73 -11.32 4.34
CA TYR A 37 4.08 -10.42 5.45
C TYR A 37 3.18 -10.59 6.68
N MET A 38 1.92 -11.01 6.49
CA MET A 38 1.04 -11.40 7.59
C MET A 38 1.59 -12.62 8.33
N GLU A 39 2.04 -13.66 7.61
CA GLU A 39 2.67 -14.85 8.20
C GLU A 39 3.96 -14.50 8.94
N ARG A 40 4.77 -13.60 8.37
CA ARG A 40 5.97 -13.06 9.02
C ARG A 40 5.68 -12.22 10.26
N LYS A 41 4.41 -11.84 10.51
CA LYS A 41 3.98 -10.92 11.57
C LYS A 41 4.77 -9.61 11.52
N GLN A 42 5.06 -9.15 10.32
CA GLN A 42 5.90 -7.99 10.09
C GLN A 42 5.01 -6.78 9.77
N PRO A 43 5.11 -5.68 10.55
CA PRO A 43 4.43 -4.44 10.23
C PRO A 43 4.83 -3.90 8.86
N LEU A 44 3.87 -3.34 8.14
CA LEU A 44 4.09 -2.72 6.84
C LEU A 44 3.85 -1.21 6.89
N ILE A 45 4.51 -0.50 5.97
CA ILE A 45 4.22 0.89 5.65
C ILE A 45 3.96 1.03 4.15
N ILE A 46 3.24 2.08 3.78
CA ILE A 46 3.07 2.48 2.37
C ILE A 46 3.80 3.80 2.15
N ILE A 47 4.53 3.90 1.03
CA ILE A 47 5.07 5.15 0.52
C ILE A 47 4.28 5.53 -0.74
N ALA A 48 3.81 6.77 -0.81
CA ALA A 48 2.99 7.26 -1.91
C ALA A 48 3.34 8.71 -2.30
N GLY A 49 2.93 9.12 -3.50
CA GLY A 49 3.04 10.51 -3.97
C GLY A 49 1.88 11.39 -3.48
N ALA A 50 1.62 12.46 -4.21
CA ALA A 50 0.51 13.38 -3.95
C ALA A 50 -0.87 12.73 -4.11
N ASP A 51 -1.88 13.35 -3.49
CA ASP A 51 -3.31 12.99 -3.59
C ASP A 51 -3.65 11.53 -3.24
N TYR A 52 -2.92 10.92 -2.30
CA TYR A 52 -3.18 9.56 -1.86
C TYR A 52 -4.61 9.40 -1.31
N GLY A 53 -5.34 8.42 -1.85
CA GLY A 53 -6.72 8.16 -1.46
C GLY A 53 -7.80 8.90 -2.24
N GLN A 54 -7.45 9.55 -3.36
CA GLN A 54 -8.44 10.14 -4.24
C GLN A 54 -9.39 9.08 -4.81
N GLY A 55 -10.70 9.34 -4.76
CA GLY A 55 -11.74 8.46 -5.30
C GLY A 55 -12.99 8.38 -4.42
N SER A 56 -13.97 7.60 -4.85
CA SER A 56 -15.28 7.47 -4.18
C SER A 56 -15.30 6.38 -3.09
N SER A 57 -14.52 5.30 -3.22
CA SER A 57 -14.55 4.13 -2.33
C SER A 57 -13.72 4.30 -1.05
N ARG A 58 -13.97 5.37 -0.31
CA ARG A 58 -13.07 5.86 0.75
C ARG A 58 -13.01 4.98 2.01
N ASP A 59 -14.11 4.36 2.42
CA ASP A 59 -14.15 3.55 3.66
C ASP A 59 -13.47 2.20 3.48
N TRP A 60 -13.78 1.52 2.37
CA TRP A 60 -13.17 0.25 2.03
C TRP A 60 -11.68 0.40 1.72
N ALA A 61 -11.26 1.53 1.13
CA ALA A 61 -9.85 1.83 0.89
C ALA A 61 -9.05 1.86 2.21
N ALA A 62 -9.56 2.48 3.26
CA ALA A 62 -8.87 2.53 4.56
C ALA A 62 -8.90 1.17 5.30
N LYS A 63 -10.03 0.45 5.26
CA LYS A 63 -10.13 -0.89 5.87
C LYS A 63 -9.17 -1.88 5.22
N GLY A 64 -9.06 -1.87 3.89
CA GLY A 64 -8.15 -2.74 3.15
C GLY A 64 -6.70 -2.55 3.54
N VAL A 65 -6.26 -1.29 3.71
CA VAL A 65 -4.91 -0.95 4.21
C VAL A 65 -4.67 -1.57 5.59
N ARG A 66 -5.61 -1.41 6.53
CA ARG A 66 -5.44 -1.96 7.87
C ARG A 66 -5.42 -3.49 7.87
N LEU A 67 -6.30 -4.13 7.09
CA LEU A 67 -6.34 -5.59 6.94
C LEU A 67 -5.06 -6.16 6.33
N ALA A 68 -4.36 -5.39 5.49
CA ALA A 68 -3.07 -5.77 4.95
C ALA A 68 -1.90 -5.65 5.96
N GLY A 69 -2.15 -5.25 7.21
CA GLY A 69 -1.11 -5.11 8.23
C GLY A 69 -0.30 -3.82 8.14
N VAL A 70 -0.79 -2.81 7.41
CA VAL A 70 -0.15 -1.50 7.32
C VAL A 70 -0.39 -0.69 8.61
N GLU A 71 0.66 -0.10 9.15
CA GLU A 71 0.61 0.72 10.37
C GLU A 71 0.75 2.22 10.07
N ALA A 72 1.49 2.58 9.03
CA ALA A 72 1.68 3.97 8.63
C ALA A 72 1.73 4.13 7.11
N ILE A 73 1.35 5.31 6.65
CA ILE A 73 1.48 5.73 5.25
C ILE A 73 2.24 7.05 5.25
N ALA A 74 3.34 7.11 4.51
CA ALA A 74 4.01 8.36 4.22
C ALA A 74 3.66 8.79 2.79
N ALA A 75 3.07 9.98 2.63
CA ALA A 75 2.68 10.49 1.33
C ALA A 75 2.98 11.98 1.17
N GLU A 76 3.22 12.43 -0.05
CA GLU A 76 3.36 13.87 -0.33
C GLU A 76 2.06 14.65 -0.05
N GLY A 77 0.91 13.98 -0.15
CA GLY A 77 -0.39 14.55 0.19
C GLY A 77 -1.49 13.49 0.28
N PHE A 78 -2.51 13.78 1.07
CA PHE A 78 -3.67 12.91 1.26
C PHE A 78 -4.96 13.60 0.82
N GLU A 79 -5.88 12.83 0.25
CA GLU A 79 -7.26 13.28 0.13
C GLU A 79 -7.88 13.43 1.54
N ARG A 80 -8.55 14.56 1.77
CA ARG A 80 -9.01 14.98 3.10
C ARG A 80 -9.85 13.93 3.83
N ILE A 81 -10.82 13.31 3.16
CA ILE A 81 -11.72 12.32 3.78
C ILE A 81 -10.96 11.00 3.98
N HIS A 82 -10.15 10.59 3.01
CA HIS A 82 -9.35 9.37 3.14
C HIS A 82 -8.38 9.45 4.33
N ARG A 83 -7.73 10.60 4.55
CA ARG A 83 -6.88 10.84 5.73
C ARG A 83 -7.62 10.58 7.04
N THR A 84 -8.84 11.10 7.19
CA THR A 84 -9.67 10.87 8.38
C THR A 84 -10.02 9.39 8.55
N ASN A 85 -10.33 8.69 7.46
CA ASN A 85 -10.64 7.27 7.52
C ASN A 85 -9.43 6.42 7.96
N LEU A 86 -8.22 6.74 7.48
CA LEU A 86 -6.99 6.06 7.89
C LEU A 86 -6.75 6.20 9.39
N VAL A 87 -6.89 7.42 9.93
CA VAL A 87 -6.79 7.69 11.37
C VAL A 87 -7.84 6.87 12.14
N GLY A 88 -9.08 6.82 11.65
CA GLY A 88 -10.14 6.00 12.24
C GLY A 88 -9.85 4.50 12.26
N MET A 89 -9.02 4.01 11.34
CA MET A 89 -8.56 2.61 11.28
C MET A 89 -7.29 2.34 12.09
N GLY A 90 -6.74 3.36 12.77
CA GLY A 90 -5.48 3.27 13.50
C GLY A 90 -4.23 3.22 12.61
N VAL A 91 -4.33 3.72 11.37
CA VAL A 91 -3.19 3.88 10.45
C VAL A 91 -2.71 5.32 10.53
N LEU A 92 -1.40 5.53 10.73
CA LEU A 92 -0.81 6.85 10.87
C LEU A 92 -0.50 7.49 9.50
N PRO A 93 -1.18 8.58 9.08
CA PRO A 93 -0.80 9.33 7.89
C PRO A 93 0.30 10.35 8.20
N LEU A 94 1.45 10.22 7.52
CA LEU A 94 2.63 11.08 7.60
C LEU A 94 2.78 11.94 6.35
#